data_AF-A0A8S3K852-F1
#
_entry.id   AF-A0A8S3K852-F1
#
_cell.length_a   1.000
_cell.length_b   1.000
_cell.length_c   1.000
_cell.angle_alpha   90.00
_cell.angle_beta   90.00
_cell.angle_gamma   90.00
#
_symmetry.space_group_name_H-M   'P 1'
#
loop_
_entity.id
_entity.type
_entity.pdbx_description
1 polymer ?
#
loop_
_entity_poly.entity_id
_entity_poly.type
_entity_poly.pdbx_seq_one_letter_code
_entity_poly.pdbx_strand_id
1 'polypeptide(L)'
;LLLFRIAKARGQFVGRVIIQQVKLFADDYEHLTTRNIYVPLDHSDGSNPTIIPMSPGNGIFIYRLNESFLYPNANHYIELLVEQIFRETKPGKRNPYGSLGEQPWNLKTSRHPERNQQKDDSRPCLHALILDFTGVAHLDITGLQNLVDVRRQLDR
;
A
#
# COMPACT_ATOMS: atom_id res chain seq x y z
N LEU A 1 -26.58 -7.43 -9.86
CA LEU A 1 -25.09 -7.52 -9.91
C LEU A 1 -24.35 -6.27 -9.37
N LEU A 2 -25.03 -5.13 -9.13
CA LEU A 2 -24.40 -3.89 -8.64
C LEU A 2 -23.76 -4.02 -7.25
N LEU A 3 -24.48 -4.61 -6.29
CA LEU A 3 -24.01 -4.82 -4.91
C LEU A 3 -22.71 -5.63 -4.83
N PHE A 4 -22.60 -6.68 -5.65
CA PHE A 4 -21.39 -7.51 -5.68
C PHE A 4 -20.18 -6.73 -6.21
N ARG A 5 -20.39 -5.86 -7.21
CA ARG A 5 -19.33 -5.00 -7.73
C ARG A 5 -18.83 -4.01 -6.66
N ILE A 6 -19.76 -3.37 -5.95
CA ILE A 6 -19.43 -2.44 -4.86
C ILE A 6 -18.68 -3.15 -3.74
N ALA A 7 -19.12 -4.35 -3.34
CA ALA A 7 -18.48 -5.15 -2.31
C ALA A 7 -17.07 -5.63 -2.73
N LYS A 8 -16.86 -5.92 -4.02
CA LYS A 8 -15.61 -6.40 -4.60
C LYS A 8 -14.82 -5.31 -5.31
N ALA A 9 -14.88 -4.10 -4.77
CA ALA A 9 -14.13 -2.97 -5.29
C ALA A 9 -12.62 -3.16 -5.01
N ARG A 10 -11.77 -2.71 -5.95
CA ARG A 10 -10.32 -2.92 -5.89
C ARG A 10 -9.59 -1.60 -5.77
N GLY A 11 -8.66 -1.53 -4.83
CA GLY A 11 -7.73 -0.42 -4.70
C GLY A 11 -6.42 -0.76 -5.37
N GLN A 12 -5.58 0.25 -5.58
CA GLN A 12 -4.37 0.12 -6.37
C GLN A 12 -3.20 0.78 -5.68
N PHE A 13 -2.06 0.11 -5.69
CA PHE A 13 -0.80 0.76 -5.36
C PHE A 13 -0.35 1.63 -6.53
N VAL A 14 0.07 2.85 -6.22
CA VAL A 14 0.49 3.83 -7.23
C VAL A 14 1.96 4.19 -7.05
N GLY A 15 2.65 4.36 -8.18
CA GLY A 15 4.02 4.83 -8.24
C GLY A 15 4.12 6.20 -8.90
N ARG A 16 5.22 6.90 -8.61
CA ARG A 16 5.50 8.22 -9.17
C ARG A 16 6.01 8.07 -10.61
N VAL A 17 5.47 8.89 -11.50
CA VAL A 17 5.98 9.10 -12.85
C VAL A 17 6.22 10.60 -13.03
N ILE A 18 7.34 10.94 -13.65
CA ILE A 18 7.67 12.32 -14.01
C ILE A 18 7.26 12.51 -15.46
N ILE A 19 6.37 13.47 -15.72
CA ILE A 19 5.97 13.82 -17.08
C ILE A 19 6.43 15.24 -17.42
N GLN A 20 6.82 15.40 -18.67
CA GLN A 20 7.30 16.67 -19.22
C GLN A 20 6.39 17.07 -20.37
N GLN A 21 5.93 18.33 -20.33
CA GLN A 21 5.21 18.90 -21.45
C GLN A 21 6.21 19.55 -22.42
N VAL A 22 6.22 19.07 -23.66
CA VAL A 22 7.05 19.58 -24.74
C VAL A 22 6.15 20.24 -25.77
N LYS A 23 6.42 21.50 -26.12
CA LYS A 23 5.82 22.13 -27.31
C LYS A 23 6.79 21.97 -28.47
N LEU A 24 6.27 21.46 -29.59
CA LEU A 24 7.02 21.30 -30.83
C LEU A 24 6.83 22.58 -31.65
N PHE A 25 7.89 23.37 -31.79
CA PHE A 25 8.00 24.38 -32.84
C PHE A 25 8.93 23.83 -33.93
N ALA A 26 8.79 24.35 -35.16
CA ALA A 26 9.27 23.73 -36.39
C ALA A 26 10.70 23.14 -36.35
N ASP A 27 11.64 23.73 -35.60
CA ASP A 27 12.98 23.19 -35.38
C ASP A 27 13.46 23.28 -33.90
N ASP A 28 12.63 23.76 -32.96
CA ASP A 28 13.00 24.00 -31.56
C ASP A 28 12.06 23.30 -30.58
N TYR A 29 12.65 22.66 -29.56
CA TYR A 29 11.94 21.99 -28.48
C TYR A 29 11.99 22.84 -27.21
N GLU A 30 10.85 23.41 -26.81
CA GLU A 30 10.74 24.06 -25.50
C GLU A 30 10.15 23.09 -24.46
N HIS A 31 10.96 22.78 -23.44
CA HIS A 31 10.52 22.08 -22.24
C HIS A 31 9.83 23.07 -21.31
N LEU A 32 8.50 23.00 -21.22
CA LEU A 32 7.73 23.99 -20.47
C LEU A 32 7.69 23.71 -18.98
N THR A 33 7.24 22.51 -18.62
CA THR A 33 6.97 22.15 -17.23
C THR A 33 7.18 20.66 -17.00
N THR A 34 7.76 20.34 -15.85
CA THR A 34 7.87 18.99 -15.33
C THR A 34 6.89 18.84 -14.17
N ARG A 35 6.04 17.81 -14.19
CA ARG A 35 5.11 17.50 -13.09
C ARG A 35 5.17 16.03 -12.69
N ASN A 36 4.93 15.78 -11.41
CA ASN A 36 4.82 14.43 -10.88
C ASN A 36 3.36 13.98 -10.98
N ILE A 37 3.15 12.78 -11.50
CA ILE A 37 1.86 12.10 -11.50
C ILE A 37 2.01 10.74 -10.81
N TYR A 38 0.91 10.22 -10.28
CA TYR A 38 0.88 8.91 -9.62
C TYR A 38 -0.02 7.97 -10.40
N VAL A 39 0.58 6.92 -10.95
CA VAL A 39 -0.03 5.96 -11.87
C VAL A 39 -0.03 4.56 -11.21
N PRO A 40 -1.06 3.72 -11.41
CA PRO A 40 -1.09 2.37 -10.88
C PRO A 40 0.12 1.53 -11.31
N LEU A 41 0.64 0.72 -10.38
CA LEU A 41 1.74 -0.21 -10.63
C LEU A 41 1.34 -1.38 -11.55
N ASP A 42 0.05 -1.69 -11.63
CA ASP A 42 -0.51 -2.78 -12.41
C ASP A 42 -0.89 -2.40 -13.86
N HIS A 43 -0.67 -1.12 -14.24
CA HIS A 43 -1.05 -0.55 -15.54
C HIS A 43 -2.52 -0.79 -15.93
N SER A 44 -3.40 -1.02 -14.95
CA SER A 44 -4.82 -1.30 -15.18
C SER A 44 -5.60 -0.13 -15.81
N ASP A 45 -5.05 1.08 -15.73
CA ASP A 45 -5.62 2.34 -16.22
C ASP A 45 -5.39 2.57 -17.72
N GLY A 46 -4.84 1.58 -18.44
CA GLY A 46 -4.50 1.72 -19.87
C GLY A 46 -3.35 2.69 -20.13
N SER A 47 -2.54 2.97 -19.10
CA SER A 47 -1.30 3.75 -19.23
C SER A 47 -0.27 3.00 -20.09
N ASN A 48 0.66 3.74 -20.68
CA ASN A 48 1.69 3.16 -21.54
C ASN A 48 2.51 2.10 -20.76
N PRO A 49 2.52 0.82 -21.19
CA PRO A 49 3.18 -0.27 -20.48
C PRO A 49 4.70 -0.14 -20.44
N THR A 50 5.31 0.68 -21.32
CA THR A 50 6.76 0.90 -21.30
C THR A 50 7.22 1.78 -20.15
N ILE A 51 6.29 2.50 -19.50
CA ILE A 51 6.61 3.40 -18.39
C ILE A 51 6.45 2.61 -17.09
N ILE A 52 7.56 2.33 -16.41
CA ILE A 52 7.56 1.67 -15.11
C ILE A 52 7.46 2.76 -14.03
N PRO A 53 6.37 2.83 -13.24
CA PRO A 53 6.26 3.81 -12.17
C PRO A 53 7.32 3.58 -11.10
N MET A 54 7.93 4.67 -10.61
CA MET A 54 8.93 4.60 -9.56
C MET A 54 8.25 4.48 -8.19
N SER A 55 8.67 3.52 -7.37
CA SER A 55 8.22 3.43 -5.98
C SER A 55 8.64 4.68 -5.20
N PRO A 56 7.80 5.25 -4.31
CA PRO A 56 8.09 6.48 -3.59
C PRO A 56 9.27 6.36 -2.60
N GLY A 57 9.72 5.15 -2.29
CA GLY A 57 10.88 4.88 -1.45
C GLY A 57 10.77 3.54 -0.72
N ASN A 58 11.86 3.09 -0.09
CA ASN A 58 11.88 1.83 0.65
C ASN A 58 10.93 1.90 1.86
N GLY A 59 9.96 0.99 1.92
CA GLY A 59 8.99 0.95 3.02
C GLY A 59 7.94 2.06 2.98
N ILE A 60 7.82 2.78 1.85
CA ILE A 60 6.77 3.79 1.63
C ILE A 60 5.81 3.25 0.58
N PHE A 61 4.52 3.24 0.90
CA PHE A 61 3.47 2.78 0.00
C PHE A 61 2.44 3.87 -0.20
N ILE A 62 1.96 4.04 -1.44
CA ILE A 62 0.81 4.89 -1.74
C ILE A 62 -0.27 3.99 -2.30
N TYR A 63 -1.43 4.00 -1.65
CA TYR A 63 -2.59 3.20 -2.03
C TYR A 63 -3.78 4.10 -2.36
N ARG A 64 -4.29 3.97 -3.57
CA ARG A 64 -5.42 4.74 -4.08
C ARG A 64 -6.71 3.91 -4.02
N LEU A 65 -7.74 4.52 -3.45
CA LEU A 65 -9.11 4.01 -3.42
C LEU A 65 -9.92 4.67 -4.54
N ASN A 66 -10.51 3.85 -5.41
CA ASN A 66 -11.23 4.30 -6.61
C ASN A 66 -12.75 4.32 -6.44
N GLU A 67 -13.30 3.72 -5.39
CA GLU A 67 -14.73 3.72 -5.09
C GLU A 67 -14.98 4.10 -3.62
N SER A 68 -16.24 4.39 -3.27
CA SER A 68 -16.66 4.68 -1.89
C SER A 68 -16.18 3.62 -0.90
N PHE A 69 -15.72 4.04 0.27
CA PHE A 69 -15.20 3.14 1.30
C PHE A 69 -16.27 2.96 2.39
N LEU A 70 -16.99 1.85 2.30
CA LEU A 70 -18.19 1.55 3.08
C LEU A 70 -18.04 0.18 3.76
N TYR A 71 -18.86 -0.10 4.77
CA TYR A 71 -18.88 -1.40 5.46
C TYR A 71 -18.81 -2.63 4.53
N PRO A 72 -19.59 -2.73 3.42
CA PRO A 72 -19.60 -3.93 2.58
C PRO A 72 -18.29 -4.20 1.84
N ASN A 73 -17.46 -3.17 1.61
CA ASN A 73 -16.23 -3.30 0.81
C ASN A 73 -14.95 -2.97 1.59
N ALA A 74 -15.06 -2.33 2.75
CA ALA A 74 -13.92 -1.91 3.56
C ALA A 74 -12.98 -3.07 3.88
N ASN A 75 -13.52 -4.21 4.32
CA ASN A 75 -12.71 -5.41 4.61
C ASN A 75 -11.93 -5.88 3.39
N HIS A 76 -12.56 -5.89 2.20
CA HIS A 76 -11.92 -6.37 0.99
C HIS A 76 -10.75 -5.49 0.56
N TYR A 77 -10.93 -4.16 0.61
CA TYR A 77 -9.86 -3.20 0.32
C TYR A 77 -8.68 -3.34 1.28
N ILE A 78 -8.97 -3.51 2.57
CA ILE A 78 -7.99 -3.59 3.62
C ILE A 78 -7.20 -4.90 3.57
N GLU A 79 -7.87 -6.02 3.34
CA GLU A 79 -7.22 -7.32 3.30
C GLU A 79 -6.14 -7.36 2.21
N LEU A 80 -6.47 -6.89 1.01
CA LEU A 80 -5.53 -6.81 -0.12
C LEU A 80 -4.35 -5.86 0.17
N LEU A 81 -4.65 -4.70 0.78
CA LEU A 81 -3.65 -3.73 1.19
C LEU A 81 -2.65 -4.34 2.19
N VAL A 82 -3.16 -4.92 3.27
CA VAL A 82 -2.36 -5.48 4.37
C VAL A 82 -1.57 -6.68 3.89
N GLU A 83 -2.16 -7.56 3.07
CA GLU A 83 -1.49 -8.71 2.49
C GLU A 83 -0.25 -8.29 1.67
N GLN A 84 -0.41 -7.29 0.80
CA GLN A 84 0.69 -6.80 -0.03
C GLN A 84 1.79 -6.14 0.83
N ILE A 85 1.41 -5.32 1.81
CA ILE A 85 2.37 -4.67 2.70
C ILE A 85 3.17 -5.71 3.49
N PHE A 86 2.53 -6.72 4.08
CA PHE A 86 3.25 -7.77 4.82
C PHE A 86 4.08 -8.69 3.92
N ARG A 87 3.73 -8.81 2.64
CA ARG A 87 4.55 -9.52 1.66
C ARG A 87 5.82 -8.75 1.33
N GLU A 88 5.75 -7.43 1.21
CA GLU A 88 6.86 -6.57 0.78
C GLU A 88 7.71 -5.99 1.92
N THR A 89 7.21 -6.02 3.15
CA THR A 89 7.90 -5.47 4.32
C THR A 89 8.20 -6.51 5.38
N LYS A 90 9.19 -6.21 6.22
CA LYS A 90 9.48 -6.98 7.44
C LYS A 90 8.92 -6.30 8.69
N PRO A 91 8.63 -7.06 9.76
CA PRO A 91 8.24 -6.48 11.04
C PRO A 91 9.31 -5.51 11.56
N GLY A 92 8.88 -4.34 12.02
CA GLY A 92 9.79 -3.33 12.59
C GLY A 92 10.41 -3.78 13.91
N LYS A 93 9.66 -4.53 14.72
CA LYS A 93 10.12 -5.10 16.00
C LYS A 93 10.39 -6.60 15.84
N ARG A 94 11.66 -7.00 15.97
CA ARG A 94 12.07 -8.42 15.91
C ARG A 94 11.49 -9.26 17.05
N ASN A 95 11.31 -8.65 18.23
CA ASN A 95 10.69 -9.30 19.37
C ASN A 95 9.65 -8.36 19.99
N PRO A 96 8.38 -8.40 19.55
CA PRO A 96 7.33 -7.54 20.08
C PRO A 96 6.95 -7.88 21.53
N TYR A 97 7.22 -9.10 21.99
CA TYR A 97 6.96 -9.58 23.34
C TYR A 97 8.30 -9.84 24.01
N GLY A 98 8.71 -9.04 24.99
CA GLY A 98 10.07 -9.07 25.53
C GLY A 98 10.49 -10.48 25.96
N SER A 99 9.80 -11.03 26.96
CA SER A 99 10.05 -12.38 27.47
C SER A 99 9.07 -13.42 26.90
N LEU A 100 9.48 -14.70 26.89
CA LEU A 100 8.64 -15.83 26.46
C LEU A 100 7.33 -15.92 27.27
N GLY A 101 7.32 -15.43 28.51
CA GLY A 101 6.14 -15.39 29.38
C GLY A 101 5.16 -14.25 29.08
N GLU A 102 5.58 -13.20 28.39
CA GLU A 102 4.71 -12.08 27.96
C GLU A 102 3.98 -12.40 26.66
N GLN A 103 4.34 -13.51 26.02
CA GLN A 103 3.77 -13.91 24.76
C GLN A 103 2.38 -14.51 24.94
N PRO A 104 1.37 -14.06 24.17
CA PRO A 104 0.07 -14.68 24.09
C PRO A 104 0.14 -16.19 23.82
N TRP A 105 -0.70 -16.96 24.52
CA TRP A 105 -0.74 -18.42 24.43
C TRP A 105 -1.03 -18.97 23.02
N ASN A 106 -1.61 -18.15 22.13
CA ASN A 106 -1.96 -18.51 20.76
C ASN A 106 -0.84 -18.26 19.73
N LEU A 107 0.26 -17.60 20.11
CA LEU A 107 1.38 -17.35 19.21
C LEU A 107 2.35 -18.52 19.21
N LYS A 108 2.58 -19.10 18.04
CA LYS A 108 3.61 -20.12 17.83
C LYS A 108 4.98 -19.44 17.78
N THR A 109 5.66 -19.30 18.91
CA THR A 109 7.10 -18.99 18.89
C THR A 109 7.91 -20.27 18.95
N SER A 110 9.09 -20.25 18.33
CA SER A 110 10.08 -21.31 18.54
C SER A 110 10.67 -21.14 19.94
N ARG A 111 10.69 -22.22 20.74
CA ARG A 111 11.31 -22.22 22.07
C ARG A 111 12.81 -21.84 22.06
N HIS A 112 13.44 -21.86 20.88
CA HIS A 112 14.82 -21.44 20.66
C HIS A 112 14.84 -20.23 19.71
N PRO A 113 14.83 -18.99 20.22
CA PRO A 113 14.88 -17.79 19.39
C PRO A 113 16.17 -17.72 18.55
N GLU A 114 17.27 -18.28 19.06
CA GLU A 114 18.57 -18.29 18.38
C GLU A 114 18.60 -19.21 17.15
N ARG A 115 17.83 -20.30 17.15
CA ARG A 115 17.80 -21.27 16.03
C ARG A 115 17.00 -20.77 14.83
N ASN A 116 16.18 -19.73 15.04
CA ASN A 116 15.42 -19.02 14.00
C ASN A 116 16.06 -17.68 13.61
N GLN A 117 17.28 -17.37 14.06
CA GLN A 117 18.07 -16.23 13.55
C GLN A 117 18.40 -16.36 12.04
N GLN A 118 17.96 -17.43 11.38
CA GLN A 118 18.14 -17.68 9.96
C GLN A 118 17.02 -17.09 9.11
N LYS A 119 17.17 -15.80 8.81
CA LYS A 119 17.39 -15.26 7.46
C LYS A 119 17.38 -13.74 7.62
N ASP A 120 18.46 -13.10 7.21
CA ASP A 120 18.52 -11.65 7.15
C ASP A 120 17.47 -11.20 6.13
N ASP A 121 16.28 -10.86 6.62
CA ASP A 121 15.15 -10.46 5.78
C ASP A 121 15.52 -9.13 5.13
N SER A 122 15.85 -9.20 3.83
CA SER A 122 16.28 -8.06 3.02
C SER A 122 15.14 -7.07 2.74
N ARG A 123 13.90 -7.42 3.08
CA ARG A 123 12.76 -6.51 2.93
C ARG A 123 12.92 -5.28 3.84
N PRO A 124 12.48 -4.10 3.40
CA PRO A 124 12.49 -2.90 4.23
C PRO A 124 11.44 -3.01 5.35
N CYS A 125 11.64 -2.24 6.43
CA CYS A 125 10.57 -2.01 7.40
C CYS A 125 9.52 -1.07 6.78
N LEU A 126 8.26 -1.20 7.22
CA LEU A 126 7.22 -0.24 6.85
C LEU A 126 7.51 1.12 7.54
N HIS A 127 7.69 2.17 6.76
CA HIS A 127 7.92 3.53 7.24
C HIS A 127 6.67 4.39 7.13
N ALA A 128 5.97 4.31 5.99
CA ALA A 128 4.77 5.11 5.76
C ALA A 128 3.80 4.40 4.81
N LEU A 129 2.51 4.53 5.11
CA LEU A 129 1.42 4.19 4.22
C LEU A 129 0.60 5.45 3.97
N ILE A 130 0.55 5.89 2.72
CA ILE A 130 -0.23 7.05 2.27
C ILE A 130 -1.48 6.51 1.58
N LEU A 131 -2.64 6.87 2.12
CA LEU A 131 -3.92 6.52 1.53
C LEU A 131 -4.46 7.71 0.72
N ASP A 132 -4.59 7.52 -0.59
CA ASP A 132 -5.16 8.49 -1.51
C ASP A 132 -6.68 8.26 -1.64
N PHE A 133 -7.44 9.16 -1.00
CA PHE A 133 -8.91 9.18 -0.99
C PHE A 133 -9.51 10.06 -2.10
N THR A 134 -8.71 10.54 -3.06
CA THR A 134 -9.19 11.45 -4.12
C THR A 134 -10.36 10.85 -4.93
N GLY A 135 -10.41 9.53 -5.10
CA GLY A 135 -11.48 8.82 -5.83
C GLY A 135 -12.67 8.38 -4.96
N VAL A 136 -12.66 8.66 -3.65
CA VAL A 136 -13.68 8.16 -2.71
C VAL A 136 -14.81 9.17 -2.56
N ALA A 137 -16.02 8.79 -2.97
CA ALA A 137 -17.19 9.68 -2.85
C ALA A 137 -17.79 9.69 -1.44
N HIS A 138 -17.85 8.53 -0.77
CA HIS A 138 -18.46 8.38 0.56
C HIS A 138 -17.60 7.49 1.47
N LEU A 139 -17.62 7.83 2.76
CA LEU A 139 -16.97 7.11 3.85
C LEU A 139 -17.98 6.90 4.98
N ASP A 140 -18.05 5.70 5.53
CA ASP A 140 -18.88 5.40 6.71
C ASP A 140 -18.04 5.16 7.98
N ILE A 141 -18.74 5.10 9.13
CA ILE A 141 -18.10 4.93 10.45
C ILE A 141 -17.37 3.58 10.52
N THR A 142 -17.96 2.52 9.96
CA THR A 142 -17.36 1.19 9.99
C THR A 142 -16.10 1.10 9.14
N GLY A 143 -16.08 1.74 7.97
CA GLY A 143 -14.87 1.91 7.18
C GLY A 143 -13.79 2.65 7.96
N LEU A 144 -14.12 3.79 8.57
CA LEU A 144 -13.15 4.51 9.40
C LEU A 144 -12.57 3.64 10.52
N GLN A 145 -13.40 2.85 11.20
CA GLN A 145 -12.95 1.92 12.23
C GLN A 145 -11.98 0.87 11.67
N ASN A 146 -12.27 0.31 10.49
CA ASN A 146 -11.35 -0.60 9.80
C ASN A 146 -9.97 0.05 9.55
N LEU A 147 -9.91 1.33 9.17
CA LEU A 147 -8.62 2.02 8.99
C LEU A 147 -7.83 2.14 10.29
N VAL A 148 -8.52 2.40 11.42
CA VAL A 148 -7.90 2.45 12.74
C VAL A 148 -7.33 1.09 13.12
N ASP A 149 -8.07 0.02 12.84
CA ASP A 149 -7.63 -1.35 13.16
C ASP A 149 -6.45 -1.78 12.28
N VAL A 150 -6.43 -1.39 11.00
CA VAL A 150 -5.28 -1.60 10.12
C VAL A 150 -4.04 -0.90 10.62
N ARG A 151 -4.16 0.36 11.04
CA ARG A 151 -3.02 1.07 11.64
C ARG A 151 -2.46 0.29 12.83
N ARG A 152 -3.31 -0.16 13.74
CA ARG A 152 -2.90 -0.96 14.91
C ARG A 152 -2.27 -2.30 14.51
N GLN A 153 -2.73 -2.90 13.41
CA GLN A 153 -2.20 -4.15 12.88
C GLN A 153 -0.81 -3.95 12.26
N LEU A 154 -0.61 -2.85 11.52
CA LEU A 154 0.66 -2.50 10.87
C LEU A 154 1.71 -1.95 11.86
N ASP A 155 1.28 -1.33 12.96
CA ASP A 155 2.16 -0.81 14.02
C ASP A 155 2.79 -1.92 14.91
N ARG A 156 2.29 -3.16 14.81
CA ARG A 156 2.77 -4.32 15.60
C ARG A 156 4.00 -4.97 14.97
#